data_AF-A0A939RG81-F1
#
_entry.id   AF-A0A939RG81-F1
#
_cell.length_a   1.000
_cell.length_b   1.000
_cell.length_c   1.000
_cell.angle_alpha   90.00
_cell.angle_beta   90.00
_cell.angle_gamma   90.00
#
_symmetry.space_group_name_H-M   'P 1'
#
loop_
_entity.id
_entity.type
_entity.pdbx_description
1 polymer ?
#
loop_
_entity_poly.entity_id
_entity_poly.type
_entity_poly.pdbx_seq_one_letter_code
_entity_poly.pdbx_strand_id
1 'polypeptide(L)' 'MDIKAKIDELVTKIKSDPAMMENFQKDPVKTVEGIAGVDLPDDQINPVIEGIKAKLAGGALSGITDKITGLFNK' A
#
# COMPACT_ATOMS: atom_id res chain seq x y z
N MET A 1 15.32 4.09 -12.65
CA MET A 1 14.82 3.64 -11.35
C MET A 1 13.31 3.58 -11.42
N ASP A 2 12.74 2.38 -11.46
CA ASP A 2 11.29 2.20 -11.55
C ASP A 2 10.66 2.25 -10.16
N ILE A 3 10.34 3.47 -9.72
CA ILE A 3 9.63 3.72 -8.45
C ILE A 3 8.30 2.95 -8.43
N LYS A 4 7.65 2.80 -9.59
CA LYS A 4 6.42 1.98 -9.74
C LYS A 4 6.65 0.50 -9.39
N ALA A 5 7.75 -0.09 -9.86
CA ALA A 5 8.06 -1.48 -9.56
C ALA A 5 8.34 -1.68 -8.06
N LYS A 6 9.05 -0.74 -7.44
CA LYS A 6 9.24 -0.73 -5.98
C LYS A 6 7.91 -0.64 -5.22
N ILE A 7 7.01 0.26 -5.63
CA ILE A 7 5.67 0.37 -5.02
C ILE A 7 4.92 -0.98 -5.10
N ASP A 8 4.90 -1.62 -6.26
CA ASP A 8 4.17 -2.88 -6.45
C ASP A 8 4.78 -4.04 -5.63
N GLU A 9 6.10 -4.09 -5.51
CA GLU A 9 6.78 -5.07 -4.66
C GLU A 9 6.46 -4.84 -3.17
N LEU A 10 6.51 -3.58 -2.71
CA LEU A 10 6.18 -3.19 -1.34
C LEU A 10 4.72 -3.52 -1.02
N VAL A 11 3.78 -3.16 -1.90
CA VAL A 11 2.35 -3.51 -1.76
C VAL A 11 2.18 -5.02 -1.63
N THR A 12 2.87 -5.79 -2.46
CA THR A 12 2.75 -7.26 -2.45
C THR A 12 3.27 -7.84 -1.13
N LYS A 13 4.45 -7.41 -0.67
CA LYS A 13 4.99 -7.82 0.64
C LYS A 13 4.07 -7.44 1.80
N ILE A 14 3.58 -6.21 1.81
CA ILE A 14 2.66 -5.71 2.84
C ILE A 14 1.33 -6.48 2.82
N LYS A 15 0.79 -6.83 1.64
CA LYS A 15 -0.44 -7.64 1.53
C LYS A 15 -0.24 -9.09 1.96
N SER A 16 0.95 -9.65 1.71
CA SER A 16 1.26 -11.03 2.04
C SER A 16 1.55 -11.23 3.53
N ASP A 17 1.97 -10.19 4.25
CA ASP A 17 2.27 -10.25 5.67
C ASP A 17 1.30 -9.37 6.49
N PRO A 18 0.37 -9.96 7.26
CA PRO A 18 -0.55 -9.24 8.12
C PRO A 18 0.14 -8.32 9.13
N ALA A 19 1.31 -8.72 9.65
CA ALA A 19 2.07 -7.90 10.59
C ALA A 19 2.66 -6.67 9.90
N MET A 20 3.11 -6.80 8.64
CA MET A 20 3.53 -5.65 7.84
C MET A 20 2.36 -4.73 7.51
N MET A 21 1.17 -5.28 7.24
CA MET A 21 -0.02 -4.46 7.03
C MET A 21 -0.39 -3.66 8.27
N GLU A 22 -0.33 -4.27 9.46
CA GLU A 22 -0.58 -3.57 10.72
C GLU A 22 0.49 -2.50 11.00
N ASN A 23 1.77 -2.83 10.78
CA ASN A 23 2.87 -1.88 10.90
C ASN A 23 2.75 -0.73 9.89
N PHE A 24 2.32 -1.00 8.65
CA PHE A 24 2.12 0.02 7.63
C PHE A 24 0.94 0.96 7.96
N GLN A 25 -0.10 0.44 8.62
CA GLN A 25 -1.21 1.26 9.10
C GLN A 25 -0.79 2.18 10.25
N LYS A 26 0.10 1.71 11.14
CA LYS A 26 0.63 2.47 12.27
C LYS A 26 1.71 3.47 11.83
N ASP A 27 2.74 2.97 11.14
CA ASP A 27 3.91 3.70 10.68
C ASP A 27 4.30 3.27 9.25
N PRO A 28 3.69 3.87 8.22
CA PRO A 28 3.97 3.53 6.83
C PRO A 28 5.41 3.90 6.41
N VAL A 29 5.97 4.97 6.96
CA VAL A 29 7.35 5.43 6.71
C VAL A 29 8.34 4.35 7.13
N LYS A 30 8.36 3.99 8.42
CA LYS A 30 9.24 2.93 8.94
C LYS A 30 9.05 1.60 8.25
N THR A 31 7.81 1.26 7.89
CA THR A 31 7.55 -0.01 7.20
C THR A 31 8.19 -0.01 5.81
N VAL A 32 8.06 1.08 5.06
CA VAL A 32 8.68 1.22 3.74
C VAL A 32 10.20 1.26 3.84
N GLU A 33 10.77 2.01 4.78
CA GLU A 33 12.23 2.05 5.03
C GLU A 33 12.76 0.67 5.42
N GLY A 34 12.06 -0.01 6.33
CA GLY A 34 12.42 -1.35 6.80
C GLY A 34 12.39 -2.41 5.71
N ILE A 35 11.43 -2.34 4.78
CA ILE A 35 11.36 -3.25 3.63
C ILE A 35 12.39 -2.86 2.55
N ALA A 36 12.58 -1.57 2.32
CA ALA A 36 13.51 -1.05 1.32
C ALA A 36 14.98 -1.20 1.75
N GLY A 37 15.25 -1.34 3.05
CA GLY A 37 16.58 -1.44 3.63
C GLY A 37 17.42 -0.17 3.45
N VAL A 38 16.74 0.97 3.20
CA VAL A 38 17.36 2.27 2.96
C VAL A 38 16.52 3.37 3.59
N ASP A 39 17.18 4.34 4.19
CA ASP A 39 16.54 5.58 4.66
C ASP A 39 16.30 6.48 3.46
N LEU A 40 15.03 6.63 3.09
CA LEU A 40 14.62 7.49 1.98
C LEU A 40 14.22 8.85 2.55
N PRO A 41 14.62 9.97 1.92
CA PRO A 41 14.13 11.27 2.34
C PRO A 41 12.61 11.37 2.17
N ASP A 42 11.97 12.14 3.04
CA ASP A 42 10.50 12.28 3.11
C ASP A 42 9.87 12.61 1.75
N ASP A 43 10.53 13.46 0.95
CA ASP A 43 10.07 13.86 -0.38
C ASP A 43 9.97 12.69 -1.37
N GLN A 44 10.78 11.64 -1.18
CA GLN A 44 10.74 10.43 -2.01
C GLN A 44 9.85 9.35 -1.40
N ILE A 45 9.78 9.25 -0.07
CA ILE A 45 9.01 8.19 0.58
C ILE A 45 7.51 8.49 0.61
N ASN A 46 7.12 9.75 0.74
CA ASN A 46 5.72 10.18 0.74
C ASN A 46 4.94 9.71 -0.51
N PRO A 47 5.41 9.97 -1.75
CA PRO A 47 4.70 9.48 -2.94
C PRO A 47 4.70 7.95 -3.06
N VAL A 48 5.70 7.25 -2.51
CA VAL A 48 5.73 5.78 -2.46
C VAL A 48 4.66 5.25 -1.50
N ILE A 49 4.58 5.82 -0.28
CA ILE A 49 3.57 5.49 0.72
C ILE A 49 2.17 5.76 0.19
N GLU A 50 1.95 6.91 -0.45
CA GLU A 50 0.68 7.24 -1.07
C GLU A 50 0.32 6.25 -2.18
N GLY A 51 1.27 5.89 -3.04
CA GLY A 51 1.06 4.86 -4.06
C GLY A 51 0.69 3.50 -3.47
N ILE A 52 1.36 3.10 -2.38
CA ILE A 52 1.04 1.87 -1.65
C ILE A 52 -0.36 1.96 -1.04
N LYS A 53 -0.67 3.04 -0.31
CA LYS A 53 -2.01 3.28 0.27
C LYS A 53 -3.09 3.26 -0.80
N ALA A 54 -2.87 3.91 -1.94
CA ALA A 54 -3.79 3.94 -3.06
C ALA A 54 -3.99 2.56 -3.70
N LYS A 55 -2.94 1.72 -3.81
CA LYS A 55 -3.06 0.33 -4.30
C LYS A 55 -3.72 -0.61 -3.28
N LEU A 56 -3.45 -0.42 -2.00
CA LEU A 56 -4.11 -1.15 -0.90
C LEU A 56 -5.60 -0.78 -0.83
N ALA A 57 -5.90 0.51 -0.81
CA ALA A 57 -7.25 1.05 -0.82
C ALA A 57 -7.97 0.74 -2.13
N GLY A 58 -7.33 0.88 -3.28
CA GLY A 58 -7.90 0.56 -4.60
C GLY A 58 -8.19 -0.94 -4.76
N GLY A 59 -7.36 -1.80 -4.18
CA GLY A 59 -7.65 -3.24 -4.06
C GLY A 59 -8.85 -3.53 -3.15
N ALA A 60 -8.99 -2.79 -2.04
CA ALA A 60 -10.15 -2.88 -1.16
C ALA A 60 -11.41 -2.28 -1.80
N LEU A 61 -11.28 -1.17 -2.52
CA LEU A 61 -12.37 -0.46 -3.18
C LEU A 61 -12.88 -1.21 -4.39
N SER A 62 -12.08 -1.94 -5.17
CA SER A 62 -12.64 -2.80 -6.22
C SER A 62 -13.55 -3.87 -5.61
N GLY A 63 -13.08 -4.60 -4.59
CA GLY A 63 -13.88 -5.65 -3.95
C GLY A 63 -15.07 -5.14 -3.13
N ILE A 64 -15.00 -3.92 -2.58
CA ILE A 64 -16.09 -3.30 -1.82
C ILE A 64 -17.05 -2.57 -2.75
N THR A 65 -16.59 -1.91 -3.81
CA THR A 65 -17.45 -1.21 -4.78
C THR A 65 -18.25 -2.21 -5.60
N ASP A 66 -17.69 -3.35 -5.99
CA ASP A 66 -18.44 -4.42 -6.67
C ASP A 66 -19.53 -5.00 -5.74
N LYS A 67 -19.25 -5.13 -4.44
CA LYS A 67 -20.24 -5.56 -3.45
C LYS A 67 -21.28 -4.49 -3.15
N ILE A 68 -20.88 -3.22 -3.01
CA ILE A 68 -21.79 -2.11 -2.74
C ILE A 68 -22.70 -1.88 -3.95
N THR A 69 -22.14 -1.78 -5.16
CA THR A 69 -22.96 -1.67 -6.38
C THR A 69 -23.86 -2.90 -6.56
N GLY A 70 -23.38 -4.12 -6.30
CA GLY A 70 -24.21 -5.33 -6.30
C GLY A 70 -25.32 -5.37 -5.25
N LEU A 71 -25.18 -4.64 -4.13
CA LEU A 71 -26.22 -4.48 -3.11
C LEU A 71 -27.18 -3.34 -3.41
N PHE A 72 -26.72 -2.27 -4.06
CA PHE A 72 -27.56 -1.13 -4.46
C PHE A 72 -28.36 -1.41 -5.73
N ASN A 73 -27.95 -2.39 -6.53
CA ASN A 73 -28.61 -2.74 -7.79
C ASN A 73 -29.53 -3.98 -7.67
N LYS A 74 -29.98 -4.32 -6.46
CA LYS A 74 -30.90 -5.44 -6.19
C LYS A 74 -32.19 -4.96 -5.52
#